data_AF-A0A943L2A5-F1
#
_entry.id   AF-A0A943L2A5-F1
#
_cell.length_a   1.000
_cell.length_b   1.000
_cell.length_c   1.000
_cell.angle_alpha   90.00
_cell.angle_beta   90.00
_cell.angle_gamma   90.00
#
_symmetry.space_group_name_H-M   'P 1'
#
loop_
_entity.id
_entity.type
_entity.pdbx_description
1 polymer ?
#
loop_
_entity_poly.entity_id
_entity_poly.type
_entity_poly.pdbx_seq_one_letter_code
_entity_poly.pdbx_strand_id
1 'polypeptide(L)'
;MKKSTVLACIGVIIAFLIVGALGNKKNFYEKQENFKTPEEAIVNFIGYANISETIKAENGYYENISRKFLESISRRYRLYIGDDRWSYINSQIPQFSSYDLKEITENDLNSIKNNYEYSLELAPNYIKPIDKRFYSLSGNASNMKYNDDRHPNEDGTFDNEFDIEEAEMILYLVVVDEGEGYVVDYYLVNNVVEG
;
A
#
# COMPACT_ATOMS: atom_id res chain seq x y z
N MET A 1 -47.49 7.65 25.73
CA MET A 1 -47.00 8.84 24.99
C MET A 1 -47.84 9.03 23.72
N LYS A 2 -47.91 10.23 23.13
CA LYS A 2 -48.60 10.43 21.83
C LYS A 2 -47.74 9.84 20.71
N LYS A 3 -48.37 9.29 19.66
CA LYS A 3 -47.65 8.64 18.53
C LYS A 3 -46.66 9.59 17.83
N SER A 4 -46.99 10.88 17.74
CA SER A 4 -46.11 11.93 17.19
C SER A 4 -44.82 12.12 18.00
N THR A 5 -44.85 11.96 19.33
CA THR A 5 -43.65 12.06 20.17
C THR A 5 -42.65 10.95 19.86
N VAL A 6 -43.14 9.73 19.61
CA VAL A 6 -42.29 8.57 19.27
C VAL A 6 -41.65 8.76 17.88
N LEU A 7 -42.44 9.22 16.90
CA LEU A 7 -41.92 9.56 15.56
C LEU A 7 -40.86 10.67 15.60
N ALA A 8 -41.04 11.70 16.42
CA ALA A 8 -40.05 12.76 16.62
C ALA A 8 -38.73 12.21 17.20
N CYS A 9 -38.79 11.36 18.23
CA CYS A 9 -37.61 10.73 18.80
C CYS A 9 -36.86 9.85 17.78
N ILE A 10 -37.58 9.07 16.96
CA ILE A 10 -36.97 8.25 15.91
C ILE A 10 -36.29 9.12 14.85
N GLY A 11 -36.94 10.20 14.40
CA GLY A 11 -36.36 11.15 13.45
C GLY A 11 -35.07 11.82 13.96
N VAL A 12 -35.04 12.18 15.25
CA VAL A 12 -33.83 12.73 15.91
C VAL A 12 -32.71 11.69 15.99
N ILE A 13 -33.01 10.42 16.33
CA ILE A 13 -32.01 9.34 16.36
C ILE A 13 -31.42 9.10 14.95
N ILE A 14 -32.26 9.08 13.91
CA ILE A 14 -31.81 8.92 12.52
C ILE A 14 -30.93 10.11 12.10
N ALA A 15 -31.29 11.35 12.46
CA ALA A 15 -30.48 12.53 12.18
C ALA A 15 -29.10 12.45 12.86
N PHE A 16 -29.03 12.04 14.14
CA PHE A 16 -27.75 11.83 14.83
C PHE A 16 -26.91 10.70 14.22
N LEU A 17 -27.52 9.61 13.76
CA LEU A 17 -26.82 8.54 13.06
C LEU A 17 -26.22 9.00 11.71
N ILE A 18 -26.98 9.78 10.93
CA ILE A 18 -26.50 10.34 9.66
C ILE A 18 -25.37 11.35 9.89
N VAL A 19 -25.52 12.27 10.86
CA VAL A 19 -24.48 13.26 11.18
C VAL A 19 -23.22 12.58 11.75
N GLY A 20 -23.37 11.55 12.59
CA GLY A 20 -22.25 10.77 13.11
C GLY A 20 -21.50 9.97 12.03
N ALA A 21 -22.23 9.41 11.06
CA ALA A 21 -21.65 8.69 9.93
C ALA A 21 -20.93 9.61 8.92
N LEU A 22 -21.40 10.86 8.76
CA LEU A 22 -20.79 11.84 7.85
C LEU A 22 -19.64 12.62 8.49
N GLY A 23 -19.75 12.96 9.78
CA GLY A 23 -18.76 13.78 10.50
C GLY A 23 -17.40 13.11 10.70
N ASN A 24 -17.35 11.77 10.67
CA ASN A 24 -16.12 10.98 10.81
C ASN A 24 -15.56 10.46 9.47
N LYS A 25 -15.81 11.15 8.34
CA LYS A 25 -15.01 10.94 7.13
C LYS A 25 -13.56 11.40 7.38
N LYS A 26 -12.71 10.49 7.89
CA LYS A 26 -11.25 10.60 7.77
C LYS A 26 -10.95 10.77 6.28
N ASN A 27 -10.23 11.83 5.90
CA ASN A 27 -9.84 12.02 4.51
C ASN A 27 -9.03 10.80 4.07
N PHE A 28 -9.47 10.19 2.97
CA PHE A 28 -8.93 8.97 2.42
C PHE A 28 -8.42 9.27 1.02
N TYR A 29 -7.30 8.65 0.64
CA TYR A 29 -6.79 8.77 -0.72
C TYR A 29 -7.69 7.99 -1.69
N GLU A 30 -8.60 8.70 -2.36
CA GLU A 30 -9.40 8.14 -3.46
C GLU A 30 -8.52 8.01 -4.71
N LYS A 31 -8.32 6.76 -5.15
CA LYS A 31 -7.45 6.33 -6.26
C LYS A 31 -7.83 7.05 -7.57
N GLN A 32 -6.84 7.53 -8.33
CA GLN A 32 -7.04 8.22 -9.61
C GLN A 32 -6.53 7.41 -10.81
N GLU A 33 -5.55 6.54 -10.60
CA GLU A 33 -5.02 5.63 -11.63
C GLU A 33 -5.70 4.25 -11.56
N ASN A 34 -5.68 3.51 -12.65
CA ASN A 34 -6.36 2.21 -12.73
C ASN A 34 -5.52 1.23 -13.54
N PHE A 35 -4.52 0.65 -12.86
CA PHE A 35 -3.61 -0.37 -13.39
C PHE A 35 -4.40 -1.56 -13.93
N LYS A 36 -4.14 -1.91 -15.18
CA LYS A 36 -4.80 -2.95 -15.97
C LYS A 36 -4.16 -4.31 -15.81
N THR A 37 -2.94 -4.35 -15.28
CA THR A 37 -2.24 -5.59 -14.94
C THR A 37 -1.63 -5.48 -13.53
N PRO A 38 -1.37 -6.61 -12.86
CA PRO A 38 -0.57 -6.61 -11.63
C PRO A 38 0.82 -6.02 -11.83
N GLU A 39 1.45 -6.26 -12.97
CA GLU A 39 2.81 -5.84 -13.29
C GLU A 39 2.93 -4.31 -13.27
N GLU A 40 1.96 -3.57 -13.84
CA GLU A 40 1.87 -2.11 -13.74
C GLU A 40 1.78 -1.63 -12.26
N ALA A 41 0.98 -2.31 -11.44
CA ALA A 41 0.84 -1.97 -10.02
C ALA A 41 2.10 -2.30 -9.21
N ILE A 42 2.82 -3.39 -9.54
CA ILE A 42 4.09 -3.80 -8.93
C ILE A 42 5.20 -2.78 -9.25
N VAL A 43 5.32 -2.40 -10.53
CA VAL A 43 6.30 -1.39 -10.99
C VAL A 43 6.10 -0.07 -10.26
N ASN A 44 4.85 0.41 -10.15
CA ASN A 44 4.56 1.63 -9.41
C ASN A 44 4.84 1.47 -7.90
N PHE A 45 4.47 0.33 -7.32
CA PHE A 45 4.72 0.03 -5.91
C PHE A 45 6.21 0.11 -5.54
N ILE A 46 7.09 -0.60 -6.26
CA ILE A 46 8.54 -0.56 -5.97
C ILE A 46 9.17 0.79 -6.32
N GLY A 47 8.75 1.39 -7.44
CA GLY A 47 9.31 2.66 -7.94
C GLY A 47 8.99 3.86 -7.06
N TYR A 48 7.87 3.85 -6.31
CA TYR A 48 7.45 4.98 -5.48
C TYR A 48 7.40 4.71 -3.97
N ALA A 49 7.62 3.46 -3.52
CA ALA A 49 7.60 3.08 -2.09
C ALA A 49 8.50 3.92 -1.16
N ASN A 50 9.62 4.41 -1.68
CA ASN A 50 10.59 5.20 -0.90
C ASN A 50 10.66 6.68 -1.34
N ILE A 51 9.77 7.13 -2.25
CA ILE A 51 9.75 8.51 -2.76
C ILE A 51 8.79 9.38 -1.95
N SER A 52 9.25 10.56 -1.54
CA SER A 52 8.45 11.60 -0.91
C SER A 52 8.13 12.77 -1.86
N GLU A 53 6.91 13.31 -1.76
CA GLU A 53 6.48 14.55 -2.41
C GLU A 53 6.46 15.69 -1.39
N THR A 54 7.17 16.80 -1.67
CA THR A 54 7.11 17.98 -0.79
C THR A 54 5.80 18.75 -0.99
N ILE A 55 4.93 18.73 0.03
CA ILE A 55 3.65 19.45 0.04
C ILE A 55 3.78 20.77 0.81
N LYS A 56 3.22 21.84 0.24
CA LYS A 56 3.12 23.15 0.90
C LYS A 56 1.84 23.25 1.73
N ALA A 57 1.98 23.63 3.00
CA ALA A 57 0.88 23.93 3.91
C ALA A 57 1.02 25.34 4.51
N GLU A 58 0.06 25.78 5.34
CA GLU A 58 0.03 27.14 5.87
C GLU A 58 1.27 27.50 6.73
N ASN A 59 1.83 26.53 7.43
CA ASN A 59 2.97 26.71 8.34
C ASN A 59 4.34 26.29 7.76
N GLY A 60 4.42 25.89 6.49
CA GLY A 60 5.69 25.49 5.87
C GLY A 60 5.56 24.47 4.75
N TYR A 61 6.61 23.66 4.60
CA TYR A 61 6.66 22.53 3.67
C TYR A 61 6.84 21.23 4.48
N TYR A 62 6.18 20.18 4.05
CA TYR A 62 6.16 18.87 4.69
C TYR A 62 6.37 17.78 3.64
N GLU A 63 7.23 16.81 3.92
CA GLU A 63 7.40 15.63 3.08
C GLU A 63 6.20 14.70 3.25
N ASN A 64 5.60 14.28 2.14
CA ASN A 64 4.49 13.36 2.11
C ASN A 64 4.88 12.09 1.33
N ILE A 65 4.25 10.92 1.55
CA ILE A 65 4.42 9.78 0.62
C ILE A 65 3.97 10.21 -0.79
N SER A 66 4.67 9.75 -1.84
CA SER A 66 4.23 10.01 -3.21
C SER A 66 2.83 9.45 -3.47
N ARG A 67 1.99 10.27 -4.12
CA ARG A 67 0.63 9.91 -4.53
C ARG A 67 0.62 8.67 -5.41
N LYS A 68 1.63 8.50 -6.27
CA LYS A 68 1.78 7.31 -7.12
C LYS A 68 1.86 6.03 -6.29
N PHE A 69 2.65 6.02 -5.20
CA PHE A 69 2.66 4.89 -4.28
C PHE A 69 1.28 4.63 -3.66
N LEU A 70 0.51 5.68 -3.35
CA LEU A 70 -0.87 5.53 -2.87
C LEU A 70 -1.80 4.91 -3.93
N GLU A 71 -1.60 5.17 -5.22
CA GLU A 71 -2.30 4.45 -6.30
C GLU A 71 -1.99 2.94 -6.27
N SER A 72 -0.75 2.56 -5.96
CA SER A 72 -0.27 1.18 -6.06
C SER A 72 -0.69 0.25 -4.90
N ILE A 73 -1.00 0.79 -3.72
CA ILE A 73 -1.31 0.01 -2.50
C ILE A 73 -2.81 -0.15 -2.27
N SER A 74 -3.24 -1.23 -1.60
CA SER A 74 -4.66 -1.48 -1.36
C SER A 74 -5.35 -0.48 -0.42
N ARG A 75 -6.68 -0.45 -0.49
CA ARG A 75 -7.57 0.38 0.31
C ARG A 75 -7.35 0.22 1.81
N ARG A 76 -7.05 -0.99 2.30
CA ARG A 76 -6.78 -1.18 3.74
C ARG A 76 -5.52 -0.46 4.19
N TYR A 77 -4.49 -0.39 3.35
CA TYR A 77 -3.28 0.38 3.66
C TYR A 77 -3.52 1.88 3.48
N ARG A 78 -4.18 2.33 2.39
CA ARG A 78 -4.61 3.73 2.21
C ARG A 78 -5.45 4.25 3.40
N LEU A 79 -6.26 3.40 4.05
CA LEU A 79 -7.02 3.72 5.27
C LEU A 79 -6.14 3.84 6.53
N TYR A 80 -5.14 2.98 6.69
CA TYR A 80 -4.29 2.91 7.87
C TYR A 80 -3.26 4.05 7.91
N ILE A 81 -2.62 4.30 6.77
CA ILE A 81 -1.54 5.26 6.50
C ILE A 81 -1.78 6.65 7.10
N GLY A 82 -2.92 7.29 6.80
CA GLY A 82 -3.26 8.61 7.36
C GLY A 82 -2.25 9.73 7.05
N ASP A 83 -2.26 10.79 7.85
CA ASP A 83 -1.41 11.99 7.64
C ASP A 83 -0.07 11.97 8.42
N ASP A 84 0.12 11.05 9.37
CA ASP A 84 0.96 11.34 10.56
C ASP A 84 2.12 10.36 10.83
N ARG A 85 2.21 9.19 10.15
CA ARG A 85 3.34 8.25 10.33
C ARG A 85 3.65 7.38 9.12
N TRP A 86 4.84 7.55 8.55
CA TRP A 86 5.43 6.57 7.63
C TRP A 86 6.86 6.19 7.94
N SER A 87 7.14 4.95 7.57
CA SER A 87 8.40 4.48 6.97
C SER A 87 8.15 3.07 6.46
N TYR A 88 7.34 2.30 7.19
CA TYR A 88 7.09 0.88 6.97
C TYR A 88 5.60 0.56 7.13
N ILE A 89 4.99 -0.05 6.12
CA ILE A 89 3.62 -0.61 6.20
C ILE A 89 3.68 -1.98 6.91
N ASN A 90 4.56 -2.86 6.44
CA ASN A 90 4.97 -4.11 7.11
C ASN A 90 6.47 -4.09 7.45
N SER A 91 7.30 -3.71 6.48
CA SER A 91 8.77 -3.58 6.57
C SER A 91 9.26 -2.45 5.66
N GLN A 92 10.57 -2.21 5.58
CA GLN A 92 11.15 -1.47 4.46
C GLN A 92 10.84 -2.21 3.15
N ILE A 93 10.60 -1.48 2.08
CA ILE A 93 10.48 -2.01 0.71
C ILE A 93 11.84 -1.71 0.05
N PRO A 94 12.61 -2.72 -0.39
CA PRO A 94 13.94 -2.50 -0.93
C PRO A 94 13.89 -1.64 -2.21
N GLN A 95 14.89 -0.79 -2.39
CA GLN A 95 15.13 -0.12 -3.67
C GLN A 95 15.93 -1.07 -4.56
N PHE A 96 15.30 -1.63 -5.60
CA PHE A 96 15.94 -2.55 -6.54
C PHE A 96 16.73 -1.81 -7.62
N SER A 97 17.93 -2.30 -7.92
CA SER A 97 18.70 -1.94 -9.13
C SER A 97 18.38 -2.88 -10.29
N SER A 98 17.98 -4.12 -9.96
CA SER A 98 17.71 -5.20 -10.91
C SER A 98 16.84 -6.26 -10.23
N TYR A 99 15.87 -6.83 -10.94
CA TYR A 99 15.04 -7.94 -10.42
C TYR A 99 14.50 -8.84 -11.55
N ASP A 100 14.35 -10.13 -11.24
CA ASP A 100 13.48 -11.04 -11.98
C ASP A 100 12.10 -11.05 -11.31
N LEU A 101 11.06 -10.62 -12.04
CA LEU A 101 9.66 -10.69 -11.61
C LEU A 101 9.03 -12.00 -12.08
N LYS A 102 8.45 -12.74 -11.13
CA LYS A 102 7.80 -14.02 -11.39
C LYS A 102 6.49 -14.14 -10.62
N GLU A 103 5.42 -14.56 -11.31
CA GLU A 103 4.22 -15.07 -10.65
C GLU A 103 4.50 -16.45 -10.06
N ILE A 104 4.18 -16.62 -8.78
CA ILE A 104 4.40 -17.85 -7.99
C ILE A 104 3.06 -18.46 -7.60
N THR A 105 3.00 -19.78 -7.45
CA THR A 105 1.76 -20.43 -7.00
C THR A 105 1.62 -20.33 -5.49
N GLU A 106 0.39 -20.40 -4.99
CA GLU A 106 0.09 -20.34 -3.55
C GLU A 106 0.75 -21.49 -2.74
N ASN A 107 1.24 -22.54 -3.41
CA ASN A 107 1.99 -23.64 -2.79
C ASN A 107 3.49 -23.36 -2.63
N ASP A 108 4.07 -22.46 -3.44
CA ASP A 108 5.53 -22.24 -3.50
C ASP A 108 6.06 -21.50 -2.26
N LEU A 109 5.23 -20.68 -1.60
CA LEU A 109 5.54 -20.04 -0.31
C LEU A 109 4.37 -20.04 0.68
N ASN A 110 4.36 -21.02 1.58
CA ASN A 110 3.44 -21.06 2.73
C ASN A 110 3.55 -19.83 3.65
N SER A 111 4.71 -19.17 3.73
CA SER A 111 4.94 -18.03 4.62
C SER A 111 4.18 -16.78 4.21
N ILE A 112 4.24 -16.37 2.94
CA ILE A 112 3.53 -15.17 2.48
C ILE A 112 2.01 -15.34 2.60
N LYS A 113 1.47 -16.53 2.28
CA LYS A 113 0.04 -16.85 2.44
C LYS A 113 -0.43 -16.70 3.89
N ASN A 114 0.29 -17.32 4.83
CA ASN A 114 -0.11 -17.32 6.24
C ASN A 114 -0.01 -15.90 6.84
N ASN A 115 1.05 -15.16 6.50
CA ASN A 115 1.21 -13.76 6.92
C ASN A 115 0.12 -12.86 6.30
N TYR A 116 -0.26 -13.11 5.04
CA TYR A 116 -1.34 -12.39 4.38
C TYR A 116 -2.69 -12.62 5.06
N GLU A 117 -3.12 -13.87 5.24
CA GLU A 117 -4.42 -14.15 5.87
C GLU A 117 -4.50 -13.61 7.30
N TYR A 118 -3.42 -13.74 8.09
CA TYR A 118 -3.32 -13.13 9.42
C TYR A 118 -3.43 -11.59 9.37
N SER A 119 -2.79 -10.94 8.40
CA SER A 119 -2.90 -9.49 8.22
C SER A 119 -4.33 -9.03 7.91
N LEU A 120 -5.18 -9.89 7.33
CA LEU A 120 -6.59 -9.59 7.08
C LEU A 120 -7.45 -9.72 8.35
N GLU A 121 -7.08 -10.59 9.30
CA GLU A 121 -7.77 -10.71 10.59
C GLU A 121 -7.66 -9.42 11.42
N LEU A 122 -6.55 -8.68 11.26
CA LEU A 122 -6.31 -7.37 11.87
C LEU A 122 -7.16 -6.24 11.23
N ALA A 123 -7.83 -6.50 10.11
CA ALA A 123 -8.63 -5.54 9.35
C ALA A 123 -10.07 -6.03 9.13
N PRO A 124 -10.87 -6.31 10.20
CA PRO A 124 -12.14 -7.06 10.09
C PRO A 124 -13.27 -6.36 9.30
N ASN A 125 -13.11 -5.07 8.96
CA ASN A 125 -14.05 -4.32 8.11
C ASN A 125 -13.59 -4.21 6.64
N TYR A 126 -12.43 -4.78 6.28
CA TYR A 126 -11.97 -4.86 4.90
C TYR A 126 -12.65 -6.02 4.18
N ILE A 127 -13.14 -5.78 2.98
CA ILE A 127 -13.74 -6.81 2.14
C ILE A 127 -12.59 -7.66 1.59
N LYS A 128 -12.43 -8.89 2.09
CA LYS A 128 -11.39 -9.81 1.62
C LYS A 128 -11.49 -9.99 0.09
N PRO A 129 -10.43 -9.72 -0.69
CA PRO A 129 -10.39 -10.03 -2.11
C PRO A 129 -10.61 -11.53 -2.36
N ILE A 130 -11.38 -11.85 -3.40
CA ILE A 130 -11.66 -13.25 -3.79
C ILE A 130 -10.57 -13.79 -4.71
N ASP A 131 -10.13 -12.97 -5.68
CA ASP A 131 -9.01 -13.26 -6.55
C ASP A 131 -7.75 -12.57 -6.02
N LYS A 132 -6.62 -13.27 -6.06
CA LYS A 132 -5.33 -12.84 -5.53
C LYS A 132 -4.20 -13.56 -6.26
N ARG A 133 -3.28 -12.78 -6.84
CA ARG A 133 -2.11 -13.28 -7.57
C ARG A 133 -0.86 -13.04 -6.72
N PHE A 134 0.01 -14.03 -6.64
CA PHE A 134 1.21 -13.99 -5.79
C PHE A 134 2.44 -13.81 -6.67
N TYR A 135 3.34 -12.92 -6.28
CA TYR A 135 4.56 -12.62 -7.04
C TYR A 135 5.80 -12.66 -6.15
N SER A 136 6.93 -12.94 -6.76
CA SER A 136 8.27 -12.75 -6.20
C SER A 136 9.09 -11.87 -7.13
N LEU A 137 9.74 -10.85 -6.58
CA LEU A 137 10.82 -10.11 -7.22
C LEU A 137 12.11 -10.54 -6.53
N SER A 138 13.04 -11.15 -7.27
CA SER A 138 14.34 -11.60 -6.76
C SER A 138 15.44 -10.83 -7.48
N GLY A 139 16.37 -10.21 -6.75
CA GLY A 139 17.47 -9.48 -7.37
C GLY A 139 18.21 -8.56 -6.41
N ASN A 140 19.06 -7.70 -6.97
CA ASN A 140 19.92 -6.83 -6.18
C ASN A 140 19.14 -5.58 -5.74
N ALA A 141 19.19 -5.31 -4.43
CA ALA A 141 18.49 -4.18 -3.85
C ALA A 141 19.23 -3.62 -2.63
N SER A 142 18.88 -2.39 -2.25
CA SER A 142 19.37 -1.74 -1.03
C SER A 142 18.23 -1.31 -0.10
N ASN A 143 18.52 -1.30 1.21
CA ASN A 143 17.61 -0.79 2.25
C ASN A 143 17.94 0.68 2.61
N MET A 144 18.20 1.54 1.60
CA MET A 144 18.46 2.97 1.81
C MET A 144 17.14 3.76 2.00
N LYS A 145 17.23 4.99 2.51
CA LYS A 145 16.08 5.87 2.83
C LYS A 145 16.25 7.23 2.14
N TYR A 146 15.97 7.29 0.84
CA TYR A 146 16.23 8.47 0.03
C TYR A 146 14.98 9.32 -0.20
N ASN A 147 14.76 10.27 0.71
CA ASN A 147 13.95 11.45 0.45
C ASN A 147 14.67 12.30 -0.61
N ASP A 148 14.43 12.05 -1.89
CA ASP A 148 15.13 12.71 -3.00
C ASP A 148 14.28 12.72 -4.28
N ASP A 149 14.48 13.72 -5.15
CA ASP A 149 13.73 13.98 -6.38
C ASP A 149 14.04 12.97 -7.52
N ARG A 150 14.68 11.84 -7.20
CA ARG A 150 15.04 10.79 -8.16
C ARG A 150 13.80 10.11 -8.71
N HIS A 151 13.76 9.94 -10.03
CA HIS A 151 12.67 9.26 -10.72
C HIS A 151 13.06 7.80 -10.96
N PRO A 152 12.16 6.82 -10.76
CA PRO A 152 12.44 5.42 -11.10
C PRO A 152 12.45 5.24 -12.62
N ASN A 153 13.13 4.18 -13.06
CA ASN A 153 13.10 3.68 -14.43
C ASN A 153 11.70 3.16 -14.81
N GLU A 154 11.46 2.87 -16.10
CA GLU A 154 10.14 2.41 -16.59
C GLU A 154 9.67 1.07 -15.96
N ASP A 155 10.59 0.30 -15.39
CA ASP A 155 10.36 -0.95 -14.65
C ASP A 155 10.33 -0.76 -13.12
N GLY A 156 10.44 0.46 -12.60
CA GLY A 156 10.46 0.73 -11.17
C GLY A 156 11.82 0.52 -10.49
N THR A 157 12.88 0.14 -11.23
CA THR A 157 14.25 0.12 -10.73
C THR A 157 14.83 1.52 -10.59
N PHE A 158 16.02 1.61 -9.99
CA PHE A 158 16.82 2.84 -9.92
C PHE A 158 18.29 2.52 -10.13
N ASP A 159 19.00 3.42 -10.80
CA ASP A 159 20.45 3.33 -10.99
C ASP A 159 21.19 3.53 -9.65
N ASN A 160 22.25 2.73 -9.42
CA ASN A 160 23.09 2.84 -8.22
C ASN A 160 24.18 3.92 -8.42
N GLU A 161 23.76 5.19 -8.39
CA GLU A 161 24.63 6.36 -8.60
C GLU A 161 25.59 6.66 -7.42
N PHE A 162 25.51 5.91 -6.31
CA PHE A 162 26.15 6.27 -5.03
C PHE A 162 27.03 5.16 -4.42
N ASP A 163 27.40 4.13 -5.19
CA ASP A 163 28.16 2.95 -4.72
C ASP A 163 27.53 2.30 -3.46
N ILE A 164 26.20 2.20 -3.44
CA ILE A 164 25.42 1.66 -2.32
C ILE A 164 25.66 0.15 -2.21
N GLU A 165 25.87 -0.34 -0.99
CA GLU A 165 25.91 -1.78 -0.69
C GLU A 165 24.54 -2.41 -0.98
N GLU A 166 24.46 -3.11 -2.11
CA GLU A 166 23.33 -3.95 -2.50
C GLU A 166 23.54 -5.39 -2.02
N ALA A 167 22.44 -6.08 -1.75
CA ALA A 167 22.42 -7.51 -1.49
C ALA A 167 21.29 -8.16 -2.30
N GLU A 168 21.37 -9.48 -2.50
CA GLU A 168 20.25 -10.21 -3.08
C GLU A 168 19.08 -10.24 -2.07
N MET A 169 17.92 -9.76 -2.51
CA MET A 169 16.70 -9.70 -1.71
C MET A 169 15.53 -10.26 -2.50
N ILE A 170 14.59 -10.89 -1.78
CA ILE A 170 13.34 -11.37 -2.37
C ILE A 170 12.17 -10.64 -1.73
N LEU A 171 11.49 -9.84 -2.54
CA LEU A 171 10.24 -9.17 -2.21
C LEU A 171 9.07 -10.02 -2.72
N TYR A 172 8.31 -10.59 -1.79
CA TYR A 172 7.11 -11.36 -2.07
C TYR A 172 5.88 -10.46 -1.96
N LEU A 173 5.00 -10.49 -2.96
CA LEU A 173 3.83 -9.62 -3.08
C LEU A 173 2.53 -10.43 -3.20
N VAL A 174 1.43 -9.89 -2.65
CA VAL A 174 0.06 -10.28 -2.97
C VAL A 174 -0.59 -9.12 -3.72
N VAL A 175 -1.03 -9.37 -4.94
CA VAL A 175 -1.69 -8.38 -5.81
C VAL A 175 -3.13 -8.80 -6.04
N VAL A 176 -4.05 -7.84 -5.95
CA VAL A 176 -5.50 -8.05 -6.03
C VAL A 176 -6.14 -6.98 -6.91
N ASP A 177 -7.31 -7.25 -7.48
CA ASP A 177 -8.16 -6.22 -8.09
C ASP A 177 -9.21 -5.75 -7.06
N GLU A 178 -9.21 -4.47 -6.73
CA GLU A 178 -10.23 -3.86 -5.86
C GLU A 178 -11.50 -3.44 -6.64
N GLY A 179 -11.56 -3.73 -7.95
CA GLY A 179 -12.58 -3.25 -8.89
C GLY A 179 -12.25 -1.87 -9.48
N GLU A 180 -11.29 -1.17 -8.87
CA GLU A 180 -10.64 0.05 -9.38
C GLU A 180 -9.25 -0.25 -9.98
N GLY A 181 -9.05 -1.48 -10.46
CA GLY A 181 -7.79 -1.95 -11.03
C GLY A 181 -6.82 -2.46 -9.96
N TYR A 182 -5.75 -3.11 -10.42
CA TYR A 182 -4.84 -3.85 -9.54
C TYR A 182 -4.12 -2.96 -8.51
N VAL A 183 -3.80 -3.56 -7.35
CA VAL A 183 -3.04 -2.98 -6.24
C VAL A 183 -2.28 -4.07 -5.47
N VAL A 184 -1.15 -3.71 -4.87
CA VAL A 184 -0.44 -4.53 -3.88
C VAL A 184 -1.20 -4.47 -2.55
N ASP A 185 -1.79 -5.60 -2.14
CA ASP A 185 -2.52 -5.73 -0.88
C ASP A 185 -1.66 -6.28 0.26
N TYR A 186 -0.52 -6.90 -0.03
CA TYR A 186 0.44 -7.32 1.00
C TYR A 186 1.83 -7.51 0.43
N TYR A 187 2.85 -7.38 1.28
CA TYR A 187 4.22 -7.71 0.94
C TYR A 187 5.01 -8.26 2.13
N LEU A 188 6.01 -9.08 1.83
CA LEU A 188 6.99 -9.65 2.76
C LEU A 188 8.37 -9.58 2.12
N VAL A 189 9.37 -9.09 2.87
CA VAL A 189 10.77 -9.04 2.43
C VAL A 189 11.56 -10.12 3.14
N ASN A 190 12.27 -10.93 2.36
CA ASN A 190 13.30 -11.84 2.86
C ASN A 190 14.65 -11.42 2.28
N ASN A 191 15.63 -11.16 3.15
CA ASN A 191 17.03 -11.03 2.72
C ASN A 191 17.55 -12.42 2.37
N VAL A 192 18.30 -12.56 1.27
CA VAL A 192 19.10 -13.77 1.04
C VAL A 192 20.34 -13.67 1.93
N VAL A 193 20.41 -14.53 2.94
CA VAL A 193 21.59 -14.64 3.81
C VAL A 193 22.49 -15.71 3.20
N GLU A 194 23.62 -15.31 2.63
CA GLU A 194 24.71 -16.23 2.27
C GLU A 194 25.20 -16.96 3.53
N GLY A 195 25.54 -18.25 3.40
CA GLY A 195 25.86 -19.14 4.53
C GLY A 195 27.03 -20.09 4.29
#